data_AF-A0A7G6TUJ9-F1
#
_entry.id   AF-A0A7G6TUJ9-F1
#
_cell.length_a   1.000
_cell.length_b   1.000
_cell.length_c   1.000
_cell.angle_alpha   90.00
_cell.angle_beta   90.00
_cell.angle_gamma   90.00
#
_symmetry.space_group_name_H-M   'P 1'
#
loop_
_entity.id
_entity.type
_entity.pdbx_description
1 polymer ?
#
loop_
_entity_poly.entity_id
_entity_poly.type
_entity_poly.pdbx_seq_one_letter_code
_entity_poly.pdbx_strand_id
1 'polypeptide(L)'
;MKRLFALTGAAVAMLSVGMISNSANAAIFLTQGGTASGTAGVVSASGPVTYDFSSTFAPLTANVGSVLYTSGTVDGVSAAPFGDSTAYASVGSNVTPQSATLSLGAGVNYLGFYWGSVDQYNTLELFNGTTSLGVFTGSQILDPANGFQGATGSAFVNFNTYGTTAITSAVFTSSQKAFEFDSITTGVPEPSTWAMMVLGFAGLGFLGYRRRTGNVNFRVV
;
A
#
# COMPACT_ATOMS: atom_id res chain seq x y z
N MET A 1 21.57 -48.29 6.22
CA MET A 1 21.15 -47.19 5.31
C MET A 1 20.46 -46.13 6.17
N LYS A 2 21.16 -45.06 6.54
CA LYS A 2 20.65 -44.02 7.45
C LYS A 2 19.83 -43.01 6.63
N ARG A 3 18.54 -42.86 6.94
CA ARG A 3 17.67 -41.86 6.28
C ARG A 3 17.85 -40.51 6.95
N LEU A 4 18.24 -39.53 6.15
CA LEU A 4 18.51 -38.15 6.53
C LEU A 4 17.19 -37.39 6.71
N PHE A 5 17.05 -36.64 7.80
CA PHE A 5 15.96 -35.69 8.04
C PHE A 5 16.14 -34.46 7.15
N ALA A 6 15.08 -34.04 6.45
CA ALA A 6 15.04 -32.76 5.75
C ALA A 6 14.47 -31.68 6.69
N LEU A 7 15.29 -30.69 7.03
CA LEU A 7 14.84 -29.44 7.65
C LEU A 7 14.28 -28.52 6.55
N THR A 8 13.00 -28.16 6.67
CA THR A 8 12.39 -27.08 5.88
C THR A 8 12.88 -25.74 6.44
N GLY A 9 13.76 -25.06 5.69
CA GLY A 9 14.21 -23.71 6.01
C GLY A 9 13.13 -22.69 5.68
N ALA A 10 12.74 -21.89 6.67
CA ALA A 10 11.93 -20.70 6.48
C ALA A 10 12.71 -19.67 5.63
N ALA A 11 12.13 -19.23 4.51
CA ALA A 11 12.71 -18.19 3.69
C ALA A 11 12.59 -16.84 4.42
N VAL A 12 13.74 -16.25 4.75
CA VAL A 12 13.85 -14.88 5.24
C VAL A 12 13.72 -13.95 4.04
N ALA A 13 12.64 -13.17 3.98
CA ALA A 13 12.50 -12.10 3.00
C ALA A 13 13.51 -11.00 3.33
N MET A 14 14.41 -10.69 2.38
CA MET A 14 15.37 -9.59 2.52
C MET A 14 14.63 -8.26 2.38
N LEU A 15 14.66 -7.46 3.45
CA LEU A 15 14.14 -6.09 3.47
C LEU A 15 15.21 -5.16 2.88
N SER A 16 15.17 -4.87 1.58
CA SER A 16 16.01 -3.82 0.98
C SER A 16 15.32 -2.46 1.17
N VAL A 17 15.84 -1.64 2.09
CA VAL A 17 15.41 -0.25 2.25
C VAL A 17 16.23 0.62 1.29
N GLY A 18 15.63 0.99 0.15
CA GLY A 18 16.19 2.00 -0.73
C GLY A 18 15.65 3.38 -0.37
N MET A 19 16.49 4.27 0.17
CA MET A 19 16.14 5.69 0.26
C MET A 19 16.48 6.34 -1.09
N ILE A 20 15.47 6.80 -1.84
CA ILE A 20 15.70 7.50 -3.11
C ILE A 20 15.13 8.91 -2.98
N SER A 21 16.02 9.89 -2.97
CA SER A 21 15.70 11.31 -2.84
C SER A 21 15.52 11.94 -4.23
N ASN A 22 14.28 12.02 -4.72
CA ASN A 22 13.94 12.88 -5.85
C ASN A 22 13.19 14.13 -5.34
N SER A 23 13.86 15.28 -5.44
CA SER A 23 13.33 16.65 -5.36
C SER A 23 12.44 17.04 -4.16
N ALA A 24 13.05 17.63 -3.12
CA ALA A 24 12.55 18.68 -2.20
C ALA A 24 11.13 18.59 -1.59
N ASN A 25 10.39 17.50 -1.74
CA ASN A 25 9.05 17.29 -1.21
C ASN A 25 9.05 16.03 -0.35
N ALA A 26 8.11 15.93 0.59
CA ALA A 26 8.13 14.98 1.71
C ALA A 26 8.66 13.57 1.39
N ALA A 27 9.44 13.00 2.31
CA ALA A 27 10.06 11.69 2.13
C ALA A 27 9.00 10.59 2.00
N ILE A 28 8.87 10.02 0.79
CA ILE A 28 8.15 8.79 0.54
C ILE A 28 9.14 7.63 0.59
N PHE A 29 8.90 6.69 1.49
CA PHE A 29 9.68 5.46 1.58
C PHE A 29 8.99 4.38 0.76
N LEU A 30 9.64 3.98 -0.34
CA LEU A 30 9.24 2.86 -1.17
C LEU A 30 9.92 1.58 -0.68
N THR A 31 9.13 0.55 -0.38
CA THR A 31 9.62 -0.80 -0.14
C THR A 31 8.80 -1.82 -0.90
N GLN A 32 9.37 -3.00 -1.11
CA GLN A 32 8.66 -4.15 -1.64
C GLN A 32 8.50 -5.22 -0.57
N GLY A 33 7.43 -5.99 -0.69
CA GLY A 33 7.14 -7.11 0.19
C GLY A 33 5.70 -7.10 0.68
N GLY A 34 5.18 -8.30 0.90
CA GLY A 34 3.83 -8.57 1.36
C GLY A 34 3.71 -10.02 1.81
N THR A 35 2.49 -10.47 2.05
CA THR A 35 2.19 -11.85 2.44
C THR A 35 1.52 -12.57 1.27
N ALA A 36 1.95 -13.79 0.97
CA ALA A 36 1.32 -14.60 -0.05
C ALA A 36 -0.16 -14.86 0.30
N SER A 37 -1.04 -14.64 -0.67
CA SER A 37 -2.46 -14.97 -0.61
C SER A 37 -2.72 -16.24 -1.42
N GLY A 38 -3.65 -17.08 -0.95
CA GLY A 38 -4.03 -18.30 -1.66
C GLY A 38 -4.76 -18.03 -2.99
N THR A 39 -5.28 -16.81 -3.19
CA THR A 39 -6.05 -16.43 -4.38
C THR A 39 -5.64 -15.11 -5.00
N ALA A 40 -5.15 -14.14 -4.21
CA ALA A 40 -4.87 -12.77 -4.67
C ALA A 40 -3.38 -12.49 -4.93
N GLY A 41 -2.58 -13.53 -5.19
CA GLY A 41 -1.12 -13.41 -5.34
C GLY A 41 -0.42 -12.98 -4.04
N VAL A 42 -0.21 -11.68 -3.86
CA VAL A 42 0.44 -11.10 -2.67
C VAL A 42 -0.39 -9.93 -2.14
N VAL A 43 -0.61 -9.88 -0.82
CA VAL A 43 -1.33 -8.80 -0.13
C VAL A 43 -0.43 -8.09 0.88
N SER A 44 -0.89 -6.98 1.45
CA SER A 44 -0.13 -6.24 2.46
C SER A 44 0.20 -7.09 3.68
N ALA A 45 1.41 -6.90 4.22
CA ALA A 45 1.79 -7.40 5.55
C ALA A 45 1.54 -6.36 6.66
N SER A 46 1.14 -5.14 6.31
CA SER A 46 1.02 -4.00 7.23
C SER A 46 -0.43 -3.68 7.62
N GLY A 47 -1.41 -4.24 6.92
CA GLY A 47 -2.83 -4.01 7.21
C GLY A 47 -3.75 -4.81 6.30
N PRO A 48 -5.07 -4.76 6.53
CA PRO A 48 -6.05 -5.45 5.69
C PRO A 48 -6.13 -4.83 4.29
N VAL A 49 -6.56 -5.62 3.31
CA VAL A 49 -6.91 -5.11 1.98
C VAL A 49 -8.12 -4.18 2.12
N THR A 50 -8.00 -2.95 1.63
CA THR A 50 -9.05 -1.93 1.59
C THR A 50 -9.91 -2.07 0.34
N TYR A 51 -9.28 -2.33 -0.82
CA TYR A 51 -9.97 -2.55 -2.09
C TYR A 51 -9.34 -3.75 -2.81
N ASP A 52 -10.18 -4.66 -3.27
CA ASP A 52 -9.81 -5.96 -3.87
C ASP A 52 -10.39 -6.15 -5.28
N PHE A 53 -11.08 -5.12 -5.80
CA PHE A 53 -11.81 -5.07 -7.08
C PHE A 53 -12.79 -6.25 -7.33
N SER A 54 -13.04 -7.06 -6.32
CA SER A 54 -13.84 -8.29 -6.36
C SER A 54 -15.11 -8.08 -5.55
N SER A 55 -14.95 -7.58 -4.32
CA SER A 55 -16.04 -7.24 -3.40
C SER A 55 -16.12 -5.73 -3.15
N THR A 56 -14.97 -5.06 -3.13
CA THR A 56 -14.84 -3.65 -2.76
C THR A 56 -14.00 -2.93 -3.81
N PHE A 57 -14.66 -2.05 -4.57
CA PHE A 57 -14.04 -1.28 -5.64
C PHE A 57 -13.41 0.00 -5.11
N ALA A 58 -12.19 0.29 -5.52
CA ALA A 58 -11.54 1.55 -5.20
C ALA A 58 -12.20 2.73 -5.94
N PRO A 59 -12.25 3.93 -5.35
CA PRO A 59 -12.82 5.12 -5.97
C PRO A 59 -11.88 5.69 -7.05
N LEU A 60 -11.73 4.95 -8.16
CA LEU A 60 -10.95 5.36 -9.33
C LEU A 60 -11.75 6.32 -10.21
N THR A 61 -11.15 7.46 -10.54
CA THR A 61 -11.67 8.42 -11.51
C THR A 61 -10.77 8.43 -12.74
N ALA A 62 -11.36 8.24 -13.92
CA ALA A 62 -10.63 8.21 -15.18
C ALA A 62 -11.57 8.60 -16.34
N ASN A 63 -11.03 8.77 -17.55
CA ASN A 63 -11.87 8.86 -18.74
C ASN A 63 -12.64 7.54 -18.93
N VAL A 64 -13.80 7.61 -19.61
CA VAL A 64 -14.60 6.41 -19.89
C VAL A 64 -13.77 5.42 -20.70
N GLY A 65 -13.68 4.18 -20.21
CA GLY A 65 -12.92 3.11 -20.85
C GLY A 65 -11.41 3.08 -20.52
N SER A 66 -10.91 3.99 -19.68
CA SER A 66 -9.50 4.00 -19.25
C SER A 66 -9.15 2.86 -18.29
N VAL A 67 -10.13 2.39 -17.51
CA VAL A 67 -9.96 1.31 -16.52
C VAL A 67 -10.79 0.12 -16.95
N LEU A 68 -10.14 -1.03 -17.06
CA LEU A 68 -10.77 -2.34 -17.18
C LEU A 68 -10.72 -3.04 -15.82
N TYR A 69 -11.85 -3.51 -15.33
CA TYR A 69 -11.91 -4.45 -14.22
C TYR A 69 -12.09 -5.86 -14.80
N THR A 70 -11.15 -6.75 -14.53
CA THR A 70 -11.13 -8.09 -15.12
C THR A 70 -10.47 -9.10 -14.18
N SER A 71 -10.51 -10.37 -14.54
CA SER A 71 -9.79 -11.45 -13.87
C SER A 71 -9.12 -12.34 -14.91
N GLY A 72 -8.01 -12.98 -14.55
CA GLY A 72 -7.19 -13.76 -15.48
C GLY A 72 -6.50 -12.90 -16.55
N THR A 73 -5.63 -13.53 -17.34
CA THR A 73 -4.91 -12.87 -18.42
C THR A 73 -5.71 -12.91 -19.72
N VAL A 74 -5.78 -11.76 -20.40
CA VAL A 74 -6.37 -11.60 -21.73
C VAL A 74 -5.29 -11.10 -22.67
N ASP A 75 -4.90 -11.96 -23.61
CA ASP A 75 -3.81 -11.70 -24.54
C ASP A 75 -3.98 -10.36 -25.28
N GLY A 76 -2.96 -9.52 -25.21
CA GLY A 76 -2.94 -8.21 -25.86
C GLY A 76 -3.84 -7.14 -25.22
N VAL A 77 -4.42 -7.43 -24.04
CA VAL A 77 -5.30 -6.49 -23.32
C VAL A 77 -4.79 -6.26 -21.89
N SER A 78 -4.66 -7.31 -21.09
CA SER A 78 -4.28 -7.22 -19.68
C SER A 78 -3.69 -8.54 -19.17
N ALA A 79 -2.80 -8.49 -18.19
CA ALA A 79 -2.28 -9.67 -17.51
C ALA A 79 -2.64 -9.67 -16.02
N ALA A 80 -3.11 -10.79 -15.50
CA ALA A 80 -3.34 -10.90 -14.07
C ALA A 80 -2.00 -10.78 -13.32
N PRO A 81 -1.94 -10.04 -12.19
CA PRO A 81 -0.79 -10.09 -11.30
C PRO A 81 -0.44 -11.55 -10.97
N PHE A 82 0.85 -11.88 -10.83
CA PHE A 82 1.25 -13.28 -10.73
C PHE A 82 0.61 -14.00 -9.54
N GLY A 83 -0.06 -15.13 -9.81
CA GLY A 83 -0.75 -15.91 -8.78
C GLY A 83 -2.04 -15.28 -8.27
N ASP A 84 -2.49 -14.17 -8.86
CA ASP A 84 -3.80 -13.60 -8.63
C ASP A 84 -4.85 -14.26 -9.56
N SER A 85 -5.89 -14.77 -8.95
CA SER A 85 -7.06 -15.40 -9.58
C SER A 85 -8.34 -14.63 -9.31
N THR A 86 -8.24 -13.50 -8.60
CA THR A 86 -9.34 -12.59 -8.28
C THR A 86 -9.46 -11.50 -9.34
N ALA A 87 -10.39 -10.56 -9.13
CA ALA A 87 -10.53 -9.43 -10.02
C ALA A 87 -9.50 -8.34 -9.68
N TYR A 88 -9.00 -7.66 -10.70
CA TYR A 88 -8.00 -6.61 -10.59
C TYR A 88 -8.34 -5.44 -11.54
N ALA A 89 -7.71 -4.29 -11.33
CA ALA A 89 -7.83 -3.14 -12.21
C ALA A 89 -6.67 -3.09 -13.22
N SER A 90 -6.97 -2.76 -14.47
CA SER A 90 -6.00 -2.55 -15.54
C SER A 90 -6.23 -1.19 -16.21
N VAL A 91 -5.20 -0.34 -16.21
CA VAL A 91 -5.24 1.00 -16.82
C VAL A 91 -4.52 0.98 -18.15
N GLY A 92 -5.17 1.50 -19.19
CA GLY A 92 -4.59 1.54 -20.55
C GLY A 92 -4.73 0.23 -21.32
N SER A 93 -5.64 -0.68 -20.93
CA SER A 93 -5.80 -1.98 -21.58
C SER A 93 -6.29 -1.90 -23.02
N ASN A 94 -7.18 -0.95 -23.34
CA ASN A 94 -7.81 -0.84 -24.67
C ASN A 94 -7.25 0.30 -25.51
N VAL A 95 -7.06 1.46 -24.88
CA VAL A 95 -6.53 2.69 -25.47
C VAL A 95 -5.33 3.12 -24.65
N THR A 96 -4.29 3.64 -25.29
CA THR A 96 -3.10 4.17 -24.62
C THR A 96 -2.70 5.51 -25.28
N PRO A 97 -2.11 6.46 -24.52
CA PRO A 97 -1.88 6.43 -23.08
C PRO A 97 -3.20 6.63 -22.29
N GLN A 98 -3.27 6.09 -21.07
CA GLN A 98 -4.38 6.32 -20.14
C GLN A 98 -3.88 6.42 -18.72
N SER A 99 -4.69 7.09 -17.89
CA SER A 99 -4.45 7.19 -16.45
C SER A 99 -5.75 7.02 -15.66
N ALA A 100 -5.61 6.62 -14.39
CA ALA A 100 -6.69 6.57 -13.43
C ALA A 100 -6.22 7.13 -12.08
N THR A 101 -7.05 7.96 -11.46
CA THR A 101 -6.78 8.57 -10.17
C THR A 101 -7.56 7.88 -9.06
N LEU A 102 -6.85 7.32 -8.09
CA LEU A 102 -7.42 6.88 -6.82
C LEU A 102 -7.55 8.05 -5.86
N SER A 103 -8.77 8.31 -5.40
CA SER A 103 -9.02 9.30 -4.34
C SER A 103 -8.94 8.67 -2.96
N LEU A 104 -8.15 9.26 -2.06
CA LEU A 104 -7.92 8.79 -0.68
C LEU A 104 -8.53 9.74 0.37
N GLY A 105 -9.39 10.67 -0.07
CA GLY A 105 -10.13 11.58 0.80
C GLY A 105 -9.21 12.52 1.60
N ALA A 106 -9.34 12.49 2.93
CA ALA A 106 -8.55 13.34 3.83
C ALA A 106 -7.04 12.99 3.83
N GLY A 107 -6.68 11.85 3.23
CA GLY A 107 -5.32 11.41 3.01
C GLY A 107 -4.85 10.32 3.98
N VAL A 108 -3.87 9.55 3.52
CA VAL A 108 -3.32 8.37 4.18
C VAL A 108 -1.81 8.54 4.37
N ASN A 109 -1.21 7.90 5.36
CA ASN A 109 0.26 7.89 5.51
C ASN A 109 0.90 6.61 4.95
N TYR A 110 0.08 5.65 4.54
CA TYR A 110 0.50 4.42 3.89
C TYR A 110 -0.43 4.10 2.72
N LEU A 111 0.16 3.77 1.58
CA LEU A 111 -0.50 3.17 0.41
C LEU A 111 0.32 1.96 -0.02
N GLY A 112 -0.31 0.79 -0.12
CA GLY A 112 0.29 -0.38 -0.73
C GLY A 112 -0.67 -1.03 -1.72
N PHE A 113 -0.13 -1.73 -2.71
CA PHE A 113 -0.92 -2.49 -3.68
C PHE A 113 -0.04 -3.55 -4.36
N TYR A 114 -0.68 -4.56 -4.93
CA TYR A 114 -0.01 -5.57 -5.74
C TYR A 114 0.05 -5.11 -7.19
N TRP A 115 1.26 -4.83 -7.68
CA TRP A 115 1.50 -4.37 -9.05
C TRP A 115 1.87 -5.58 -9.93
N GLY A 116 1.05 -5.85 -10.95
CA GLY A 116 1.26 -6.89 -11.95
C GLY A 116 2.04 -6.40 -13.17
N SER A 117 2.72 -7.32 -13.87
CA SER A 117 3.43 -7.06 -15.14
C SER A 117 4.21 -5.75 -15.16
N VAL A 118 5.01 -5.51 -14.11
CA VAL A 118 5.74 -4.24 -13.95
C VAL A 118 6.65 -4.01 -15.16
N ASP A 119 6.50 -2.83 -15.77
CA ASP A 119 7.25 -2.43 -16.96
C ASP A 119 7.74 -0.97 -16.87
N GLN A 120 8.58 -0.57 -17.83
CA GLN A 120 9.19 0.77 -17.84
C GLN A 120 8.24 1.89 -18.27
N TYR A 121 7.09 1.57 -18.87
CA TYR A 121 6.16 2.54 -19.44
C TYR A 121 4.97 2.84 -18.52
N ASN A 122 4.91 2.14 -17.39
CA ASN A 122 4.00 2.34 -16.28
C ASN A 122 4.58 3.24 -15.19
N THR A 123 3.78 4.18 -14.71
CA THR A 123 4.15 5.08 -13.61
C THR A 123 3.03 5.25 -12.60
N LEU A 124 3.44 5.41 -11.33
CA LEU A 124 2.59 5.84 -10.22
C LEU A 124 3.04 7.23 -9.79
N GLU A 125 2.12 8.18 -9.68
CA GLU A 125 2.39 9.48 -9.07
C GLU A 125 1.53 9.69 -7.82
N LEU A 126 2.14 10.13 -6.73
CA LEU A 126 1.45 10.37 -5.45
C LEU A 126 1.29 11.86 -5.20
N PHE A 127 0.18 12.27 -4.61
CA PHE A 127 -0.13 13.67 -4.36
C PHE A 127 -0.66 13.96 -2.96
N ASN A 128 -0.32 15.15 -2.44
CA ASN A 128 -1.01 15.81 -1.34
C ASN A 128 -1.75 17.05 -1.88
N GLY A 129 -3.07 16.98 -2.02
CA GLY A 129 -3.85 17.95 -2.78
C GLY A 129 -3.35 18.01 -4.23
N THR A 130 -2.83 19.17 -4.63
CA THR A 130 -2.24 19.40 -5.96
C THR A 130 -0.71 19.26 -5.98
N THR A 131 -0.08 19.00 -4.82
CA THR A 131 1.37 18.88 -4.71
C THR A 131 1.80 17.44 -5.00
N SER A 132 2.63 17.27 -6.03
CA SER A 132 3.27 15.98 -6.32
C SER A 132 4.28 15.63 -5.22
N LEU A 133 4.16 14.42 -4.68
CA LEU A 133 5.04 13.84 -3.67
C LEU A 133 6.13 12.96 -4.30
N GLY A 134 5.94 12.56 -5.56
CA GLY A 134 6.91 11.76 -6.31
C GLY A 134 6.25 10.93 -7.41
N VAL A 135 7.05 10.68 -8.46
CA VAL A 135 6.72 9.77 -9.56
C VAL A 135 7.59 8.52 -9.41
N PHE A 136 6.94 7.35 -9.43
CA PHE A 136 7.55 6.04 -9.29
C PHE A 136 7.36 5.25 -10.59
N THR A 137 8.45 4.89 -11.24
CA THR A 137 8.44 4.11 -12.49
C THR A 137 8.56 2.63 -12.19
N GLY A 138 8.09 1.76 -13.10
CA GLY A 138 8.29 0.33 -12.92
C GLY A 138 9.76 -0.08 -12.80
N SER A 139 10.69 0.63 -13.45
CA SER A 139 12.15 0.38 -13.30
C SER A 139 12.69 0.68 -11.90
N GLN A 140 11.99 1.47 -11.08
CA GLN A 140 12.32 1.64 -9.66
C GLN A 140 11.75 0.52 -8.79
N ILE A 141 10.79 -0.24 -9.33
CA ILE A 141 10.22 -1.41 -8.67
C ILE A 141 11.04 -2.64 -9.05
N LEU A 142 11.11 -3.00 -10.33
CA LEU A 142 11.82 -4.20 -10.78
C LEU A 142 12.95 -3.85 -11.75
N ASP A 143 14.04 -4.61 -11.68
CA ASP A 143 15.12 -4.57 -12.65
C ASP A 143 15.41 -5.99 -13.15
N PRO A 144 15.02 -6.35 -14.39
CA PRO A 144 14.37 -5.49 -15.39
C PRO A 144 12.84 -5.36 -15.17
N ALA A 145 12.30 -4.16 -15.31
CA ALA A 145 10.86 -3.93 -15.47
C ALA A 145 10.45 -4.11 -16.94
N ASN A 146 10.12 -5.33 -17.34
CA ASN A 146 9.91 -5.71 -18.74
C ASN A 146 8.50 -6.26 -19.05
N GLY A 147 7.55 -6.11 -18.12
CA GLY A 147 6.20 -6.62 -18.30
C GLY A 147 6.08 -8.13 -18.18
N PHE A 148 7.06 -8.80 -17.56
CA PHE A 148 7.01 -10.25 -17.37
C PHE A 148 5.80 -10.65 -16.50
N GLN A 149 5.03 -11.63 -16.95
CA GLN A 149 3.77 -12.04 -16.30
C GLN A 149 3.98 -13.22 -15.32
N GLY A 150 5.21 -13.46 -14.90
CA GLY A 150 5.57 -14.50 -13.94
C GLY A 150 5.93 -13.93 -12.56
N ALA A 151 6.37 -14.81 -11.64
CA ALA A 151 6.66 -14.48 -10.25
C ALA A 151 7.60 -13.28 -10.04
N THR A 152 8.54 -13.08 -10.96
CA THR A 152 9.54 -12.01 -10.87
C THR A 152 9.15 -10.73 -11.61
N GLY A 153 7.93 -10.65 -12.13
CA GLY A 153 7.42 -9.45 -12.82
C GLY A 153 6.21 -8.82 -12.13
N SER A 154 5.85 -9.30 -10.93
CA SER A 154 4.84 -8.68 -10.07
C SER A 154 5.43 -8.43 -8.69
N ALA A 155 5.04 -7.34 -8.05
CA ALA A 155 5.55 -6.96 -6.74
C ALA A 155 4.48 -6.28 -5.90
N PHE A 156 4.40 -6.63 -4.62
CA PHE A 156 3.65 -5.82 -3.66
C PHE A 156 4.52 -4.63 -3.27
N VAL A 157 4.04 -3.43 -3.59
CA VAL A 157 4.74 -2.17 -3.35
C VAL A 157 4.11 -1.43 -2.18
N ASN A 158 4.95 -0.77 -1.39
CA ASN A 158 4.56 -0.05 -0.19
C ASN A 158 5.13 1.36 -0.24
N PHE A 159 4.26 2.36 -0.12
CA PHE A 159 4.62 3.77 -0.04
C PHE A 159 4.23 4.28 1.33
N ASN A 160 5.23 4.59 2.16
CA ASN A 160 5.01 5.06 3.53
C ASN A 160 5.60 6.45 3.72
N THR A 161 4.82 7.36 4.31
CA THR A 161 5.27 8.72 4.64
C THR A 161 5.72 8.85 6.09
N TYR A 162 5.47 7.82 6.90
CA TYR A 162 5.61 7.81 8.36
C TYR A 162 4.97 9.03 9.04
N GLY A 163 3.88 9.55 8.45
CA GLY A 163 3.15 10.70 8.96
C GLY A 163 3.78 12.06 8.65
N THR A 164 4.86 12.12 7.86
CA THR A 164 5.49 13.39 7.46
C THR A 164 4.69 14.19 6.44
N THR A 165 3.83 13.50 5.66
CA THR A 165 2.86 14.08 4.74
C THR A 165 1.67 13.13 4.59
N ALA A 166 0.55 13.64 4.08
CA ALA A 166 -0.59 12.82 3.69
C ALA A 166 -0.55 12.54 2.18
N ILE A 167 -0.88 11.32 1.78
CA ILE A 167 -1.15 10.93 0.40
C ILE A 167 -2.66 11.04 0.21
N THR A 168 -3.10 12.03 -0.53
CA THR A 168 -4.53 12.30 -0.81
C THR A 168 -5.02 11.66 -2.10
N SER A 169 -4.11 11.42 -3.06
CA SER A 169 -4.43 10.68 -4.27
C SER A 169 -3.21 10.00 -4.87
N ALA A 170 -3.48 9.02 -5.71
CA ALA A 170 -2.50 8.26 -6.48
C ALA A 170 -2.96 8.18 -7.94
N VAL A 171 -2.08 8.49 -8.89
CA VAL A 171 -2.35 8.45 -10.33
C VAL A 171 -1.57 7.31 -10.95
N PHE A 172 -2.29 6.29 -11.41
CA PHE A 172 -1.75 5.15 -12.14
C PHE A 172 -1.79 5.49 -13.62
N THR A 173 -0.65 5.47 -14.31
CA THR A 173 -0.54 5.82 -15.72
C THR A 173 0.16 4.72 -16.48
N SER A 174 -0.39 4.37 -17.65
CA SER A 174 0.33 3.58 -18.63
C SER A 174 0.38 4.30 -19.98
N SER A 175 1.56 4.31 -20.58
CA SER A 175 1.72 4.73 -21.99
C SER A 175 1.60 3.57 -22.99
N GLN A 176 1.62 2.31 -22.54
CA GLN A 176 1.34 1.12 -23.36
C GLN A 176 0.37 0.16 -22.64
N LYS A 177 0.18 -1.07 -23.12
CA LYS A 177 -0.76 -2.01 -22.51
C LYS A 177 -0.01 -2.92 -21.54
N ALA A 178 -0.24 -2.87 -20.23
CA ALA A 178 -1.12 -1.99 -19.45
C ALA A 178 -0.54 -1.83 -18.02
N PHE A 179 -1.16 -1.02 -17.16
CA PHE A 179 -0.83 -0.98 -15.72
C PHE A 179 -1.85 -1.83 -14.96
N GLU A 180 -1.45 -3.02 -14.50
CA GLU A 180 -2.30 -3.90 -13.71
C GLU A 180 -2.01 -3.84 -12.21
N PHE A 181 -3.06 -3.75 -11.40
CA PHE A 181 -2.93 -3.72 -9.94
C PHE A 181 -4.17 -4.24 -9.21
N ASP A 182 -3.93 -4.80 -8.03
CA ASP A 182 -4.94 -5.28 -7.10
C ASP A 182 -4.54 -5.04 -5.63
N SER A 183 -5.40 -5.43 -4.68
CA SER A 183 -5.09 -5.63 -3.27
C SER A 183 -4.56 -4.35 -2.62
N ILE A 184 -5.26 -3.25 -2.85
CA ILE A 184 -4.91 -1.95 -2.31
C ILE A 184 -5.14 -1.96 -0.80
N THR A 185 -4.09 -1.64 -0.04
CA THR A 185 -4.15 -1.37 1.40
C THR A 185 -3.83 0.09 1.65
N THR A 186 -4.64 0.73 2.49
CA THR A 186 -4.41 2.10 2.94
C THR A 186 -4.28 2.13 4.46
N GLY A 187 -3.45 3.05 4.97
CA GLY A 187 -3.27 3.26 6.40
C GLY A 187 -3.39 4.75 6.75
N VAL A 188 -4.16 5.05 7.78
CA VAL A 188 -4.19 6.39 8.38
C VAL A 188 -3.37 6.38 9.67
N PRO A 189 -2.73 7.49 10.07
CA PRO A 189 -2.12 7.59 11.39
C PRO A 189 -3.19 7.31 12.43
N GLU A 190 -3.01 6.29 13.28
CA GLU A 190 -4.03 5.86 14.26
C GLU A 190 -4.41 7.01 15.21
N PRO A 191 -5.54 7.72 15.00
CA PRO A 191 -5.91 8.82 15.89
C PRO A 191 -6.26 8.27 17.28
N SER A 192 -6.68 7.00 17.32
CA SER A 192 -6.96 6.21 18.50
C SER A 192 -5.72 5.97 19.37
N THR A 193 -4.52 5.81 18.81
CA THR A 193 -3.32 5.59 19.65
C THR A 193 -3.00 6.83 20.49
N TRP A 194 -3.17 8.02 19.91
CA TRP A 194 -3.06 9.27 20.65
C TRP A 194 -4.20 9.45 21.64
N ALA A 195 -5.45 9.18 21.22
CA ALA A 195 -6.60 9.28 22.10
C ALA A 195 -6.50 8.31 23.30
N MET A 196 -6.07 7.07 23.08
CA MET A 196 -5.90 6.06 24.11
C MET A 196 -4.72 6.35 25.03
N MET A 197 -3.63 6.91 24.50
CA MET A 197 -2.52 7.41 25.32
C MET A 197 -2.98 8.56 26.22
N VAL A 198 -3.69 9.55 25.67
CA VAL A 198 -4.25 10.67 26.44
C VAL A 198 -5.26 10.19 27.46
N LEU A 199 -6.18 9.28 27.09
CA LEU A 199 -7.15 8.67 28.00
C LEU A 199 -6.45 7.86 29.10
N GLY A 200 -5.41 7.11 28.77
CA GLY A 200 -4.60 6.36 29.73
C GLY A 200 -3.92 7.26 30.74
N PHE A 201 -3.27 8.34 30.28
CA PHE A 201 -2.65 9.32 31.18
C PHE A 201 -3.69 10.11 31.99
N ALA A 202 -4.81 10.49 31.39
CA ALA A 202 -5.91 11.13 32.10
C ALA A 202 -6.48 10.22 33.20
N GLY A 203 -6.66 8.92 32.92
CA GLY A 203 -7.09 7.93 33.90
C GLY A 203 -6.12 7.78 35.06
N LEU A 204 -4.81 7.72 34.80
CA LEU A 204 -3.78 7.69 35.85
C LEU A 204 -3.76 8.97 36.69
N GLY A 205 -3.86 10.13 36.04
CA GLY A 205 -3.93 11.44 36.70
C GLY A 205 -5.16 11.55 37.62
N PHE A 206 -6.32 11.10 37.15
CA PHE A 206 -7.56 11.09 37.93
C PHE A 206 -7.47 10.18 39.17
N LEU A 207 -6.90 8.99 39.03
CA LEU A 207 -6.69 8.07 40.15
C LEU A 207 -5.72 8.65 41.20
N GLY A 208 -4.68 9.36 40.77
CA GLY A 208 -3.75 10.08 41.64
C GLY A 208 -4.41 11.24 42.39
N TYR A 209 -5.27 12.01 41.71
CA TYR A 209 -6.04 13.10 42.32
C TYR A 209 -6.95 12.60 43.45
N ARG A 210 -7.66 11.48 43.26
CA ARG A 210 -8.60 10.94 44.26
C ARG A 210 -7.92 10.47 45.56
N ARG A 211 -6.62 10.12 45.51
CA ARG A 211 -5.88 9.66 46.70
C ARG A 211 -5.47 10.80 47.64
N ARG A 212 -5.41 12.05 47.17
CA ARG A 212 -4.95 13.20 47.96
C ARG A 212 -6.02 13.83 48.85
N THR A 213 -7.30 13.60 48.59
CA THR A 213 -8.40 14.21 49.35
C THR A 213 -8.75 13.49 50.67
N GLY A 214 -7.97 12.49 51.09
CA GLY A 214 -8.32 11.59 52.19
C GLY A 214 -7.80 11.89 53.61
N ASN A 215 -6.96 12.91 53.84
CA ASN A 215 -6.43 13.18 55.20
C ASN A 215 -6.39 14.68 55.51
N VAL A 216 -7.52 15.23 55.97
CA VAL A 216 -7.54 16.51 56.69
C VAL A 216 -7.79 16.17 58.16
N ASN A 217 -6.71 15.93 58.93
CA ASN A 217 -6.81 15.72 60.37
C ASN A 217 -7.13 17.05 61.06
N PHE A 218 -8.40 17.28 61.39
CA PHE A 218 -8.82 18.37 62.24
C PHE A 218 -8.35 18.08 63.67
N ARG A 219 -7.26 18.72 64.11
CA ARG A 219 -6.86 18.73 65.52
C ARG A 219 -7.61 19.87 66.22
N VAL A 220 -8.58 19.49 67.06
CA VAL A 220 -9.18 20.40 68.04
C VAL A 220 -8.21 20.55 69.20
N VAL A 221 -7.98 21.81 69.58
CA VAL A 221 -7.13 22.29 70.68
C VAL A 221 -7.75 21.94 72.03
#